data_AF-A0A2X1B7X3-F1
#
_entry.id   AF-A0A2X1B7X3-F1
#
_cell.length_a   1.000
_cell.length_b   1.000
_cell.length_c   1.000
_cell.angle_alpha   90.00
_cell.angle_beta   90.00
_cell.angle_gamma   90.00
#
_symmetry.space_group_name_H-M   'P 1'
#
loop_
_entity.id
_entity.type
_entity.pdbx_description
1 polymer ?
#
loop_
_entity_poly.entity_id
_entity_poly.type
_entity_poly.pdbx_seq_one_letter_code
_entity_poly.pdbx_strand_id
1 'polypeptide(L)'
;MEIIVLNVLSQIWKCGAEIYRDESDGRLSLKNAKLVPEEVLKAADPIFPQIEEWFKSWEEASAPDKTLMKMVHQACGWQHNPKLNEWICADVDSLMLFMEWQETLAKNGWNDIYTDYRQFENEASNVMKKKLYESAVLYANQNK
;
A
#
# COMPACT_ATOMS: atom_id res chain seq x y z
N MET A 1 23.07 5.28 -6.93
CA MET A 1 21.75 4.66 -7.15
C MET A 1 20.83 5.24 -6.08
N GLU A 2 19.80 5.96 -6.48
CA GLU A 2 18.83 6.54 -5.55
C GLU A 2 18.06 5.41 -4.87
N ILE A 3 18.01 5.41 -3.53
CA ILE A 3 17.28 4.40 -2.77
C ILE A 3 15.81 4.85 -2.71
N ILE A 4 14.94 4.10 -3.36
CA ILE A 4 13.51 4.40 -3.42
C ILE A 4 12.81 3.80 -2.19
N VAL A 5 12.14 4.64 -1.40
CA VAL A 5 11.49 4.27 -0.13
C VAL A 5 10.58 3.04 -0.28
N LEU A 6 9.64 3.07 -1.23
CA LEU A 6 8.71 1.95 -1.44
C LEU A 6 9.41 0.68 -1.93
N ASN A 7 10.54 0.77 -2.63
CA ASN A 7 11.31 -0.41 -3.00
C ASN A 7 11.84 -1.12 -1.75
N VAL A 8 12.50 -0.39 -0.85
CA VAL A 8 13.00 -0.94 0.42
C VAL A 8 11.86 -1.49 1.26
N LEU A 9 10.77 -0.73 1.42
CA LEU A 9 9.59 -1.20 2.16
C LEU A 9 8.98 -2.47 1.55
N SER A 10 8.89 -2.56 0.22
CA SER A 10 8.36 -3.74 -0.46
C SER A 10 9.19 -4.99 -0.17
N GLN A 11 10.52 -4.86 -0.08
CA GLN A 11 11.41 -5.97 0.22
C GLN A 11 11.22 -6.44 1.67
N ILE A 12 11.10 -5.49 2.61
CA ILE A 12 10.79 -5.80 4.02
C ILE A 12 9.47 -6.58 4.13
N TRP A 13 8.41 -6.09 3.48
CA TRP A 13 7.10 -6.73 3.56
C TRP A 13 7.05 -8.10 2.87
N LYS A 14 7.72 -8.28 1.72
CA LYS A 14 7.82 -9.57 1.02
C LYS A 14 8.48 -10.66 1.86
N CYS A 15 9.35 -10.29 2.79
CA CYS A 15 9.95 -11.20 3.75
C CYS A 15 9.01 -11.61 4.90
N GLY A 16 7.79 -11.06 4.97
CA GLY A 16 6.84 -11.32 6.05
C GLY A 16 7.14 -10.53 7.33
N ALA A 17 7.96 -9.48 7.24
CA ALA A 17 8.19 -8.57 8.35
C ALA A 17 7.12 -7.48 8.39
N GLU A 18 6.70 -7.11 9.60
CA GLU A 18 5.66 -6.10 9.83
C GLU A 18 6.31 -4.85 10.41
N ILE A 19 6.09 -3.70 9.79
CA ILE A 19 6.50 -2.40 10.30
C ILE A 19 5.33 -1.82 11.08
N TYR A 20 5.57 -1.41 12.32
CA TYR A 20 4.56 -0.82 13.20
C TYR A 20 5.17 0.33 14.01
N ARG A 21 4.33 1.23 14.53
CA ARG A 21 4.78 2.27 15.45
C ARG A 21 4.71 1.71 16.88
N ASP A 22 5.83 1.66 17.58
CA ASP A 22 5.90 1.13 18.94
C ASP A 22 5.18 2.07 19.90
N GLU A 23 4.28 1.54 20.73
CA GLU A 23 3.48 2.34 21.65
C GLU A 23 4.31 2.95 22.79
N SER A 24 5.48 2.39 23.09
CA SER A 24 6.32 2.83 24.21
C SER A 24 7.08 4.13 23.92
N ASP A 25 7.52 4.32 22.67
CA ASP A 25 8.35 5.47 22.27
C ASP A 25 7.86 6.18 20.99
N GLY A 26 6.81 5.67 20.36
CA GLY A 26 6.24 6.21 19.15
C GLY A 26 7.12 6.05 17.91
N ARG A 27 8.19 5.24 17.93
CA ARG A 27 9.10 5.05 16.79
C ARG A 27 8.67 3.87 15.92
N LEU A 28 9.03 3.91 14.63
CA LEU A 28 8.87 2.73 13.79
C LEU A 28 9.77 1.59 14.28
N SER A 29 9.16 0.42 14.45
CA SER A 29 9.78 -0.83 14.84
C SER A 29 9.41 -1.93 13.86
N LEU A 30 10.24 -2.99 13.84
CA LEU A 30 10.12 -4.09 12.90
C LEU A 30 9.88 -5.41 13.63
N LYS A 31 8.70 -5.98 13.45
CA LYS A 31 8.38 -7.34 13.90
C LYS A 31 8.86 -8.33 12.85
N ASN A 32 9.38 -9.47 13.32
CA ASN A 32 10.03 -10.50 12.50
C ASN A 32 11.25 -9.99 11.71
N ALA A 33 12.00 -9.02 12.24
CA ALA A 33 13.20 -8.46 11.60
C ALA A 33 14.21 -9.51 11.10
N LYS A 34 14.32 -10.65 11.80
CA LYS A 34 15.18 -11.79 11.41
C LYS A 34 14.86 -12.41 10.04
N LEU A 35 13.68 -12.14 9.47
CA LEU A 35 13.29 -12.61 8.14
C LEU A 35 13.80 -11.68 7.03
N VAL A 36 14.18 -10.44 7.37
CA VAL A 36 14.64 -9.44 6.42
C VAL A 36 16.14 -9.61 6.19
N PRO A 37 16.61 -9.70 4.94
CA PRO A 37 18.03 -9.76 4.65
C PRO A 37 18.80 -8.54 5.19
N GLU A 38 20.02 -8.75 5.64
CA GLU A 38 20.84 -7.71 6.26
C GLU A 38 21.11 -6.54 5.31
N GLU A 39 21.26 -6.82 4.02
CA GLU A 39 21.43 -5.81 2.97
C GLU A 39 20.21 -4.88 2.82
N VAL A 40 19.00 -5.41 3.04
CA VAL A 40 17.76 -4.60 2.99
C VAL A 40 17.69 -3.69 4.21
N LEU A 41 18.07 -4.19 5.40
CA LEU A 41 18.14 -3.39 6.61
C LEU A 41 19.19 -2.26 6.48
N LYS A 42 20.38 -2.59 5.97
CA LYS A 42 21.43 -1.60 5.67
C LYS A 42 20.99 -0.57 4.62
N ALA A 43 20.16 -0.96 3.66
CA ALA A 43 19.59 -0.03 2.69
C ALA A 43 18.52 0.88 3.29
N ALA A 44 17.82 0.43 4.35
CA ALA A 44 16.80 1.22 5.05
C ALA A 44 17.42 2.30 5.95
N ASP A 45 18.55 2.01 6.63
CA ASP A 45 19.21 2.94 7.57
C ASP A 45 19.41 4.37 7.02
N PRO A 46 20.03 4.60 5.84
CA PRO A 46 20.26 5.95 5.34
C PRO A 46 18.98 6.68 4.91
N ILE A 47 17.88 5.95 4.68
CA ILE A 47 16.59 6.52 4.27
C ILE A 47 15.50 6.42 5.35
N PHE A 48 15.89 6.09 6.59
CA PHE A 48 14.94 5.94 7.69
C PHE A 48 14.07 7.19 7.92
N PRO A 49 14.59 8.43 7.82
CA PRO A 49 13.75 9.62 7.92
C PRO A 49 12.63 9.68 6.86
N GLN A 50 12.92 9.27 5.63
CA GLN A 50 11.96 9.24 4.52
C GLN A 50 10.94 8.10 4.69
N ILE A 51 11.37 6.97 5.29
CA ILE A 51 10.46 5.90 5.70
C ILE A 51 9.49 6.42 6.77
N GLU A 52 9.99 7.08 7.81
CA GLU A 52 9.17 7.72 8.86
C GLU A 52 8.18 8.73 8.27
N GLU A 53 8.62 9.59 7.34
CA GLU A 53 7.76 10.53 6.63
C GLU A 53 6.67 9.82 5.83
N TRP A 54 7.03 8.76 5.11
CA TRP A 54 6.06 7.96 4.37
C TRP A 54 5.00 7.38 5.30
N PHE A 55 5.36 6.78 6.43
CA PHE A 55 4.39 6.27 7.41
C PHE A 55 3.52 7.37 8.02
N LYS A 56 4.12 8.52 8.37
CA LYS A 56 3.38 9.68 8.89
C LYS A 56 2.34 10.19 7.89
N SER A 57 2.66 10.18 6.60
CA SER A 57 1.71 10.58 5.55
C SER A 57 0.46 9.69 5.48
N TRP A 58 0.48 8.50 6.11
CA TRP A 58 -0.65 7.57 6.18
C TRP A 58 -1.44 7.62 7.49
N GLU A 59 -0.94 8.30 8.53
CA GLU A 59 -1.61 8.37 9.84
C GLU A 59 -3.02 8.96 9.70
N GLU A 60 -3.11 10.12 9.06
CA GLU A 60 -4.36 10.85 8.80
C GLU A 60 -5.03 10.48 7.45
N ALA A 61 -4.51 9.47 6.74
CA ALA A 61 -5.09 9.08 5.46
C ALA A 61 -6.52 8.51 5.64
N SER A 62 -7.38 8.82 4.67
CA SER A 62 -8.78 8.43 4.71
C SER A 62 -8.96 6.92 4.55
N ALA A 63 -10.13 6.40 4.94
CA ALA A 63 -10.44 4.98 4.75
C ALA A 63 -10.39 4.54 3.26
N PRO A 64 -10.86 5.34 2.28
CA PRO A 64 -10.62 5.07 0.87
C PRO A 64 -9.14 4.98 0.50
N ASP A 65 -8.30 5.91 0.96
CA ASP A 65 -6.87 5.90 0.64
C ASP A 65 -6.19 4.65 1.21
N LYS A 66 -6.47 4.32 2.49
CA LYS A 66 -5.95 3.12 3.15
C LYS A 66 -6.44 1.83 2.47
N THR A 67 -7.64 1.84 1.89
CA THR A 67 -8.17 0.71 1.11
C THR A 67 -7.38 0.54 -0.19
N LEU A 68 -7.18 1.61 -0.94
CA LEU A 68 -6.42 1.58 -2.18
C LEU A 68 -4.95 1.19 -1.96
N MET A 69 -4.31 1.70 -0.91
CA MET A 69 -2.95 1.28 -0.52
C MET A 69 -2.87 -0.24 -0.35
N LYS A 70 -3.83 -0.84 0.37
CA LYS A 70 -3.89 -2.29 0.57
C LYS A 70 -4.13 -3.05 -0.75
N MET A 71 -4.95 -2.51 -1.65
CA MET A 71 -5.18 -3.12 -2.97
C MET A 71 -3.89 -3.11 -3.81
N VAL A 72 -3.17 -1.98 -3.84
CA VAL A 72 -1.88 -1.87 -4.52
C VAL A 72 -0.85 -2.84 -3.93
N HIS A 73 -0.72 -2.87 -2.59
CA HIS A 73 0.23 -3.76 -1.93
C HIS A 73 -0.07 -5.25 -2.19
N GLN A 74 -1.34 -5.65 -2.22
CA GLN A 74 -1.76 -6.99 -2.61
C GLN A 74 -1.38 -7.28 -4.07
N ALA A 75 -1.73 -6.38 -4.99
CA ALA A 75 -1.50 -6.57 -6.42
C ALA A 75 -0.01 -6.64 -6.78
N CYS A 76 0.84 -5.86 -6.10
CA CYS A 76 2.28 -5.90 -6.27
C CYS A 76 2.96 -7.08 -5.53
N GLY A 77 2.19 -7.88 -4.78
CA GLY A 77 2.71 -8.99 -3.98
C GLY A 77 3.61 -8.54 -2.83
N TRP A 78 3.40 -7.34 -2.30
CA TRP A 78 4.17 -6.80 -1.19
C TRP A 78 3.61 -7.24 0.15
N GLN A 79 2.29 -7.15 0.32
CA GLN A 79 1.60 -7.56 1.53
C GLN A 79 0.35 -8.36 1.14
N HIS A 80 0.16 -9.50 1.78
CA HIS A 80 -1.02 -10.32 1.54
C HIS A 80 -2.19 -9.89 2.45
N ASN A 81 -3.38 -9.74 1.87
CA ASN A 81 -4.61 -9.46 2.61
C ASN A 81 -5.72 -10.42 2.16
N PRO A 82 -5.96 -11.52 2.91
CA PRO A 82 -6.94 -12.54 2.54
C PRO A 82 -8.36 -12.01 2.35
N LYS A 83 -8.83 -11.12 3.23
CA LYS A 83 -10.19 -10.54 3.12
C LYS A 83 -10.35 -9.67 1.87
N LEU A 84 -9.31 -8.91 1.54
CA LEU A 84 -9.29 -8.13 0.30
C LEU A 84 -9.28 -9.06 -0.91
N ASN A 85 -8.50 -10.14 -0.86
CA ASN A 85 -8.43 -11.14 -1.92
C ASN A 85 -9.79 -11.82 -2.15
N GLU A 86 -10.47 -12.22 -1.09
CA GLU A 86 -11.82 -12.80 -1.15
C GLU A 86 -12.80 -11.83 -1.83
N TRP A 87 -12.80 -10.55 -1.43
CA TRP A 87 -13.64 -9.52 -2.04
C TRP A 87 -13.40 -9.37 -3.54
N ILE A 88 -12.15 -9.15 -3.97
CA ILE A 88 -11.84 -8.93 -5.40
C ILE A 88 -12.06 -10.19 -6.26
N CYS A 89 -12.03 -11.38 -5.66
CA CYS A 89 -12.38 -12.63 -6.35
C CYS A 89 -13.89 -12.83 -6.48
N ALA A 90 -14.68 -12.30 -5.54
CA ALA A 90 -16.14 -12.41 -5.54
C ALA A 90 -16.81 -11.29 -6.37
N ASP A 91 -16.19 -10.12 -6.46
CA ASP A 91 -16.72 -8.94 -7.16
C ASP A 91 -15.80 -8.53 -8.32
N VAL A 92 -16.08 -9.09 -9.50
CA VAL A 92 -15.33 -8.84 -10.73
C VAL A 92 -15.42 -7.37 -11.16
N ASP A 93 -16.54 -6.69 -10.90
CA ASP A 93 -16.71 -5.28 -11.26
C ASP A 93 -15.75 -4.40 -10.45
N SER A 94 -15.55 -4.71 -9.17
CA SER A 94 -14.53 -4.04 -8.35
C SER A 94 -13.11 -4.31 -8.83
N LEU A 95 -12.81 -5.53 -9.26
CA LEU A 95 -11.50 -5.85 -9.85
C LEU A 95 -11.27 -5.06 -11.14
N MET A 96 -12.28 -4.99 -12.03
CA MET A 96 -12.22 -4.20 -13.27
C MET A 96 -12.02 -2.71 -12.99
N LEU A 97 -12.79 -2.15 -12.05
CA LEU A 97 -12.66 -0.75 -11.65
C LEU A 97 -11.28 -0.44 -11.07
N PHE A 98 -10.66 -1.38 -10.34
CA PHE A 98 -9.30 -1.23 -9.85
C PHE A 98 -8.26 -1.23 -10.98
N MET A 99 -8.44 -2.06 -12.01
CA MET A 99 -7.58 -2.05 -13.20
C MET A 99 -7.72 -0.73 -13.97
N GLU A 100 -8.95 -0.22 -14.15
CA GLU A 100 -9.20 1.09 -14.78
C GLU A 100 -8.58 2.25 -13.98
N TRP A 101 -8.63 2.17 -12.64
CA TRP A 101 -7.98 3.13 -11.77
C TRP A 101 -6.46 3.14 -11.98
N GLN A 102 -5.81 1.96 -12.05
CA GLN A 102 -4.38 1.87 -12.34
C GLN A 102 -4.03 2.42 -13.72
N GLU A 103 -4.82 2.11 -14.75
CA GLU A 103 -4.63 2.65 -16.11
C GLU A 103 -4.73 4.18 -16.12
N THR A 104 -5.66 4.75 -15.34
CA THR A 104 -5.81 6.20 -15.19
C THR A 104 -4.55 6.83 -14.58
N LEU A 105 -3.96 6.20 -13.56
CA LEU A 105 -2.69 6.66 -12.98
C LEU A 105 -1.52 6.52 -13.96
N ALA A 106 -1.46 5.43 -14.72
CA ALA A 106 -0.44 5.24 -15.75
C ALA A 106 -0.49 6.35 -16.81
N LYS A 107 -1.70 6.74 -17.26
CA LYS A 107 -1.91 7.89 -18.16
C LYS A 107 -1.43 9.21 -17.56
N ASN A 108 -1.44 9.34 -16.23
CA ASN A 108 -0.93 10.50 -15.49
C ASN A 108 0.57 10.42 -15.19
N GLY A 109 1.25 9.32 -15.53
CA GLY A 109 2.70 9.16 -15.40
C GLY A 109 3.17 8.17 -14.34
N TRP A 110 2.26 7.43 -13.68
CA TRP A 110 2.65 6.39 -12.73
C TRP A 110 3.16 5.13 -13.47
N ASN A 111 4.46 5.09 -13.74
CA ASN A 111 5.11 4.05 -14.55
C ASN A 111 6.05 3.14 -13.76
N ASP A 112 6.24 3.41 -12.47
CA ASP A 112 7.05 2.59 -11.56
C ASP A 112 6.24 2.33 -10.29
N ILE A 113 6.02 1.06 -9.98
CA ILE A 113 5.29 0.62 -8.79
C ILE A 113 5.95 1.09 -7.49
N TYR A 114 7.25 1.39 -7.51
CA TYR A 114 7.97 1.91 -6.34
C TYR A 114 7.89 3.45 -6.21
N THR A 115 7.18 4.13 -7.11
CA THR A 115 6.83 5.54 -6.93
C THR A 115 5.48 5.65 -6.25
N ASP A 116 5.34 6.61 -5.33
CA ASP A 116 4.08 6.86 -4.62
C ASP A 116 2.98 7.29 -5.60
N TYR A 117 2.01 6.40 -5.79
CA TYR A 117 0.93 6.56 -6.75
C TYR A 117 0.06 7.80 -6.47
N ARG A 118 0.01 8.28 -5.22
CA ARG A 118 -0.84 9.41 -4.79
C ARG A 118 -0.52 10.69 -5.56
N GLN A 119 0.72 10.84 -6.02
CA GLN A 119 1.17 12.00 -6.80
C GLN A 119 0.56 12.06 -8.21
N PHE A 120 -0.02 10.95 -8.68
CA PHE A 120 -0.60 10.81 -10.02
C PHE A 120 -2.13 10.75 -9.97
N GLU A 121 -2.73 10.90 -8.79
CA GLU A 121 -4.18 10.94 -8.66
C GLU A 121 -4.77 12.24 -9.22
N ASN A 122 -5.97 12.15 -9.78
CA ASN A 122 -6.74 13.27 -10.30
C ASN A 122 -8.23 13.09 -9.97
N GLU A 123 -9.08 13.98 -10.47
CA GLU A 123 -10.53 13.91 -10.21
C GLU A 123 -11.15 12.56 -10.62
N ALA A 124 -10.78 12.05 -11.80
CA ALA A 124 -11.28 10.78 -12.30
C ALA A 124 -10.86 9.59 -11.42
N SER A 125 -9.57 9.50 -11.06
CA SER A 125 -9.08 8.43 -10.19
C SER A 125 -9.66 8.54 -8.78
N ASN A 126 -9.94 9.75 -8.28
CA ASN A 126 -10.59 9.96 -6.98
C ASN A 126 -12.04 9.48 -6.96
N VAL A 127 -12.79 9.66 -8.06
CA VAL A 127 -14.15 9.10 -8.20
C VAL A 127 -14.12 7.57 -8.16
N MET A 128 -13.17 6.95 -8.88
CA MET A 128 -13.01 5.49 -8.88
C MET A 128 -12.60 4.96 -7.50
N LYS A 129 -11.66 5.62 -6.82
CA LYS A 129 -11.23 5.30 -5.45
C LYS A 129 -12.40 5.30 -4.46
N LYS A 130 -13.28 6.30 -4.56
CA LYS A 130 -14.49 6.35 -3.71
C LYS A 130 -15.41 5.15 -3.96
N LYS A 131 -15.67 4.81 -5.22
CA LYS A 131 -16.51 3.66 -5.60
C LYS A 131 -15.92 2.32 -5.14
N LEU A 132 -14.61 2.14 -5.27
CA LEU A 132 -13.90 0.97 -4.76
C LEU A 132 -14.08 0.80 -3.26
N TYR A 133 -13.93 1.89 -2.50
CA TYR A 133 -14.17 1.86 -1.06
C TYR A 133 -15.63 1.53 -0.70
N GLU A 134 -16.59 2.15 -1.37
CA GLU A 134 -18.01 1.88 -1.16
C GLU A 134 -18.36 0.41 -1.42
N SER A 135 -17.82 -0.18 -2.50
CA SER A 135 -17.98 -1.61 -2.78
C SER A 135 -17.33 -2.49 -1.70
N ALA A 136 -16.10 -2.17 -1.28
CA ALA A 136 -15.41 -2.90 -0.21
C ALA A 136 -16.24 -2.91 1.09
N VAL A 137 -16.84 -1.77 1.46
CA VAL A 137 -17.72 -1.65 2.63
C VAL A 137 -18.99 -2.47 2.46
N LEU A 138 -19.62 -2.43 1.27
CA LEU A 138 -20.82 -3.22 0.97
C LEU A 138 -20.53 -4.71 1.11
N TYR A 139 -19.47 -5.20 0.47
CA TYR A 139 -19.06 -6.60 0.56
C TYR A 139 -18.75 -7.01 2.00
N ALA A 140 -17.98 -6.19 2.72
CA ALA A 140 -17.67 -6.45 4.11
C ALA A 140 -18.91 -6.49 5.01
N ASN A 141 -19.95 -5.70 4.73
CA ASN A 141 -21.22 -5.71 5.47
C ASN A 141 -22.10 -6.93 5.15
N GLN A 142 -22.04 -7.44 3.92
CA GLN A 142 -22.78 -8.63 3.50
C GLN A 142 -22.16 -9.94 4.00
N ASN A 143 -20.85 -9.93 4.30
CA ASN A 143 -20.07 -11.11 4.68
C ASN A 143 -19.47 -10.98 6.10
N LYS A 144 -20.19 -10.35 7.03
CA LYS A 144 -19.79 -10.25 8.45
C LYS A 144 -20.00 -11.54 9.22
#